data_AF-A0A349X5E6-F1
#
_entry.id   AF-A0A349X5E6-F1
#
_cell.length_a   1.000
_cell.length_b   1.000
_cell.length_c   1.000
_cell.angle_alpha   90.00
_cell.angle_beta   90.00
_cell.angle_gamma   90.00
#
_symmetry.space_group_name_H-M   'P 1'
#
loop_
_entity.id
_entity.type
_entity.pdbx_description
1 polymer ?
#
loop_
_entity_poly.entity_id
_entity_poly.type
_entity_poly.pdbx_seq_one_letter_code
_entity_poly.pdbx_strand_id
1 'polypeptide(L)'
;MAKGARRLKSKHRGMLLPFQPLLISWVGKGEVPTLTNAELDFSRFSGWEYELKGRAKICGFYCNELLAALIQRGDPNSTLFDFYQQTLDRLLKSSPEKINAGNGINSSGLTAGLFKILRDFELCLIRESGYGVSLDKEANSSREIEDSEFYQFVPKRGFVNANVVGKGNSA
;
A
#
# COMPACT_ATOMS: atom_id res chain seq x y z
N MET A 1 -18.33 4.47 14.06
CA MET A 1 -18.78 3.45 15.02
C MET A 1 -19.95 2.65 14.45
N ALA A 2 -19.83 1.33 14.41
CA ALA A 2 -20.93 0.44 14.02
C ALA A 2 -21.66 -0.08 15.27
N LYS A 3 -22.83 0.48 15.58
CA LYS A 3 -23.59 0.08 16.77
C LYS A 3 -24.10 -1.35 16.61
N GLY A 4 -23.80 -2.22 17.58
CA GLY A 4 -24.31 -3.60 17.59
C GLY A 4 -23.62 -4.57 16.64
N ALA A 5 -22.54 -4.18 15.93
CA ALA A 5 -21.85 -5.03 14.96
C ALA A 5 -21.35 -6.38 15.52
N ARG A 6 -21.11 -6.47 16.84
CA ARG A 6 -20.69 -7.69 17.54
C ARG A 6 -21.86 -8.62 17.94
N ARG A 7 -23.12 -8.18 17.90
CA ARG A 7 -24.29 -8.99 18.28
C ARG A 7 -24.46 -10.18 17.33
N LEU A 8 -24.87 -11.35 17.83
CA LEU A 8 -24.98 -12.58 17.02
C LEU A 8 -25.89 -12.44 15.79
N LYS A 9 -26.95 -11.62 15.86
CA LYS A 9 -27.91 -11.38 14.76
C LYS A 9 -27.62 -10.10 13.97
N SER A 10 -26.45 -9.50 14.14
CA SER A 10 -26.10 -8.25 13.45
C SER A 10 -25.85 -8.51 11.97
N LYS A 11 -26.51 -7.73 11.10
CA LYS A 11 -26.28 -7.74 9.65
C LYS A 11 -24.83 -7.41 9.27
N HIS A 12 -24.11 -6.66 10.11
CA HIS A 12 -22.72 -6.27 9.88
C HIS A 12 -21.68 -7.25 10.47
N ARG A 13 -22.13 -8.32 11.14
CA ARG A 13 -21.22 -9.30 11.74
C ARG A 13 -20.57 -10.13 10.63
N GLY A 14 -19.25 -10.12 10.56
CA GLY A 14 -18.48 -10.84 9.53
C GLY A 14 -18.27 -10.08 8.22
N MET A 15 -18.87 -8.89 8.05
CA MET A 15 -18.65 -8.03 6.88
C MET A 15 -17.57 -6.97 7.09
N LEU A 16 -17.31 -6.58 8.34
CA LEU A 16 -16.28 -5.59 8.67
C LEU A 16 -14.94 -6.26 8.91
N LEU A 17 -14.50 -7.08 7.96
CA LEU A 17 -13.20 -7.74 7.97
C LEU A 17 -12.21 -6.95 7.10
N PRO A 18 -10.90 -6.98 7.43
CA PRO A 18 -9.87 -6.42 6.56
C PRO A 18 -9.90 -7.04 5.17
N PHE A 19 -9.42 -6.27 4.18
CA PHE A 19 -9.24 -6.69 2.78
C PHE A 19 -10.53 -7.02 2.03
N GLN A 20 -11.70 -6.68 2.59
CA GLN A 20 -12.97 -6.76 1.89
C GLN A 20 -13.32 -5.39 1.29
N PRO A 21 -13.61 -5.29 -0.01
CA PRO A 21 -14.14 -4.07 -0.60
C PRO A 21 -15.59 -3.88 -0.12
N LEU A 22 -15.87 -2.69 0.41
CA LEU A 22 -17.14 -2.39 1.04
C LEU A 22 -17.72 -1.09 0.48
N LEU A 23 -19.02 -1.12 0.19
CA LEU A 23 -19.84 0.07 0.08
C LEU A 23 -20.37 0.41 1.47
N ILE A 24 -19.97 1.57 1.98
CA ILE A 24 -20.33 2.02 3.32
C ILE A 24 -21.09 3.33 3.29
N SER A 25 -22.04 3.49 4.20
CA SER A 25 -22.75 4.74 4.45
C SER A 25 -22.70 5.06 5.94
N TRP A 26 -22.55 6.34 6.27
CA TRP A 26 -22.46 6.80 7.65
C TRP A 26 -23.10 8.17 7.82
N VAL A 27 -23.45 8.50 9.06
CA VAL A 27 -24.01 9.79 9.46
C VAL A 27 -23.31 10.32 10.71
N GLY A 28 -23.24 11.64 10.83
CA GLY A 28 -22.65 12.32 11.98
C GLY A 28 -21.53 13.28 11.58
N LYS A 29 -21.22 14.22 12.50
CA LYS A 29 -20.13 15.18 12.39
C LYS A 29 -19.03 14.81 13.40
N GLY A 30 -17.78 15.17 13.13
CA GLY A 30 -16.63 14.88 13.99
C GLY A 30 -15.89 13.59 13.62
N GLU A 31 -14.95 13.17 14.47
CA GLU A 31 -13.96 12.13 14.13
C GLU A 31 -14.51 10.70 14.06
N VAL A 32 -15.66 10.44 14.69
CA VAL A 32 -16.23 9.09 14.79
C VAL A 32 -17.69 9.10 14.33
N PRO A 33 -17.95 9.10 13.01
CA PRO A 33 -19.31 9.02 12.48
C PRO A 33 -19.97 7.67 12.78
N THR A 34 -21.30 7.61 12.79
CA THR A 34 -22.06 6.37 12.99
C THR A 34 -22.30 5.67 11.66
N LEU A 35 -21.88 4.41 11.54
CA LEU A 35 -22.11 3.58 10.37
C LEU A 35 -23.61 3.24 10.28
N THR A 36 -24.22 3.49 9.12
CA THR A 36 -25.64 3.20 8.85
C THR A 36 -25.82 2.00 7.92
N ASN A 37 -24.91 1.81 6.96
CA ASN A 37 -24.91 0.67 6.06
C ASN A 37 -23.50 0.18 5.74
N ALA A 38 -23.37 -1.11 5.45
CA ALA A 38 -22.15 -1.74 4.95
C ALA A 38 -22.52 -2.96 4.11
N GLU A 39 -22.13 -2.94 2.84
CA GLU A 39 -22.38 -3.97 1.84
C GLU A 39 -21.07 -4.37 1.16
N LEU A 40 -20.94 -5.64 0.75
CA LEU A 40 -19.78 -6.08 -0.03
C LEU A 40 -19.88 -5.51 -1.44
N ASP A 41 -18.82 -4.87 -1.91
CA ASP A 41 -18.72 -4.40 -3.29
C ASP A 41 -18.22 -5.54 -4.19
N PHE A 42 -19.15 -6.38 -4.65
CA PHE A 42 -18.83 -7.52 -5.51
C PHE A 42 -18.15 -7.11 -6.83
N SER A 43 -18.31 -5.87 -7.28
CA SER A 43 -17.72 -5.39 -8.54
C SER A 43 -16.19 -5.24 -8.47
N ARG A 44 -15.64 -5.08 -7.25
CA ARG A 44 -14.20 -4.88 -7.03
C ARG A 44 -13.45 -6.17 -6.71
N PHE A 45 -14.12 -7.31 -6.62
CA PHE A 45 -13.43 -8.58 -6.40
C PHE A 45 -12.82 -9.11 -7.70
N SER A 46 -11.55 -9.49 -7.63
CA SER A 46 -10.83 -10.12 -8.75
C SER A 46 -11.03 -11.64 -8.86
N GLY A 47 -12.03 -12.22 -8.18
CA GLY A 47 -12.34 -13.65 -8.24
C GLY A 47 -13.15 -14.17 -7.06
N TRP A 48 -13.27 -15.50 -6.97
CA TRP A 48 -14.04 -16.19 -5.92
C TRP A 48 -13.31 -16.31 -4.58
N GLU A 49 -11.99 -16.14 -4.59
CA GLU A 49 -11.17 -16.09 -3.39
C GLU A 49 -10.92 -14.64 -3.00
N TYR A 50 -11.11 -14.34 -1.73
CA TYR A 50 -10.98 -12.98 -1.19
C TYR A 50 -10.13 -12.91 0.07
N GLU A 51 -9.67 -14.05 0.58
CA GLU A 51 -8.83 -14.08 1.78
C GLU A 51 -7.34 -14.14 1.41
N LEU A 52 -6.60 -13.13 1.86
CA LEU A 52 -5.14 -13.19 1.91
C LEU A 52 -4.69 -14.20 2.97
N LYS A 53 -3.74 -15.07 2.61
CA LYS A 53 -3.19 -16.11 3.51
C LYS A 53 -1.68 -15.96 3.68
N GLY A 54 -1.14 -16.55 4.75
CA GLY A 54 0.31 -16.62 5.01
C GLY A 54 1.00 -15.26 4.95
N ARG A 55 2.15 -15.20 4.26
CA ARG A 55 2.94 -13.96 4.11
C ARG A 55 2.18 -12.85 3.39
N ALA A 56 1.33 -13.17 2.42
CA ALA A 56 0.53 -12.18 1.71
C ALA A 56 -0.43 -11.43 2.66
N LYS A 57 -1.00 -12.14 3.65
CA LYS A 57 -1.85 -11.53 4.70
C LYS A 57 -1.06 -10.53 5.54
N ILE A 58 0.15 -10.90 5.94
CA ILE A 58 1.06 -10.03 6.71
C ILE A 58 1.43 -8.79 5.88
N CYS A 59 1.75 -8.98 4.60
CA CYS A 59 2.03 -7.87 3.67
C CYS A 59 0.83 -6.92 3.52
N GLY A 60 -0.40 -7.46 3.43
CA GLY A 60 -1.61 -6.63 3.41
C GLY A 60 -1.79 -5.79 4.68
N PHE A 61 -1.50 -6.37 5.86
CA PHE A 61 -1.55 -5.61 7.11
C PHE A 61 -0.46 -4.55 7.19
N TYR A 62 0.74 -4.83 6.68
CA TYR A 62 1.79 -3.83 6.55
C TYR A 62 1.32 -2.63 5.71
N CYS A 63 0.69 -2.87 4.56
CA CYS A 63 0.11 -1.79 3.76
C CYS A 63 -0.95 -1.00 4.55
N ASN A 64 -1.83 -1.67 5.32
CA ASN A 64 -2.82 -1.00 6.17
C ASN A 64 -2.18 -0.10 7.23
N GLU A 65 -1.10 -0.57 7.87
CA GLU A 65 -0.37 0.21 8.87
C GLU A 65 0.25 1.46 8.24
N LEU A 66 0.85 1.34 7.06
CA LEU A 66 1.39 2.49 6.32
C LEU A 66 0.29 3.51 5.97
N LEU A 67 -0.85 3.06 5.47
CA LEU A 67 -1.99 3.93 5.18
C LEU A 67 -2.45 4.67 6.43
N ALA A 68 -2.57 3.97 7.56
CA ALA A 68 -3.00 4.55 8.83
C ALA A 68 -1.98 5.56 9.40
N ALA A 69 -0.69 5.36 9.11
CA ALA A 69 0.38 6.21 9.60
C ALA A 69 0.62 7.46 8.73
N LEU A 70 0.45 7.35 7.41
CA LEU A 70 0.90 8.36 6.45
C LEU A 70 -0.23 9.18 5.81
N ILE A 71 -1.48 8.74 5.87
CA ILE A 71 -2.61 9.46 5.23
C ILE A 71 -3.33 10.37 6.21
N GLN A 72 -3.58 11.60 5.78
CA GLN A 72 -4.42 12.56 6.50
C GLN A 72 -5.88 12.12 6.48
N ARG A 73 -6.54 12.10 7.65
CA ARG A 73 -7.97 11.76 7.73
C ARG A 73 -8.82 12.79 6.98
N GLY A 74 -9.75 12.29 6.16
CA GLY A 74 -10.73 13.12 5.46
C GLY A 74 -10.23 13.71 4.14
N ASP A 75 -9.01 13.39 3.72
CA ASP A 75 -8.47 13.81 2.43
C ASP A 75 -8.70 12.72 1.35
N PRO A 76 -9.52 12.97 0.30
CA PRO A 76 -9.79 11.99 -0.73
C PRO A 76 -8.56 11.64 -1.57
N ASN A 77 -8.20 10.35 -1.59
CA ASN A 77 -7.05 9.83 -2.36
C ASN A 77 -7.51 8.68 -3.28
N SER A 78 -8.22 9.00 -4.37
CA SER A 78 -8.81 7.99 -5.26
C SER A 78 -7.78 7.13 -6.00
N THR A 79 -6.70 7.74 -6.49
CA THR A 79 -5.60 7.03 -7.17
C THR A 79 -5.00 5.97 -6.27
N LEU A 80 -4.67 6.35 -5.03
CA LEU A 80 -4.11 5.44 -4.04
C LEU A 80 -5.10 4.36 -3.62
N PHE A 81 -6.39 4.69 -3.53
CA PHE A 81 -7.44 3.71 -3.25
C PHE A 81 -7.51 2.61 -4.33
N ASP A 82 -7.50 3.00 -5.60
CA ASP A 82 -7.49 2.03 -6.71
C ASP A 82 -6.18 1.24 -6.78
N PHE A 83 -5.03 1.87 -6.49
CA PHE A 83 -3.74 1.19 -6.45
C PHE A 83 -3.63 0.20 -5.28
N TYR A 84 -4.24 0.54 -4.13
CA TYR A 84 -4.33 -0.36 -2.99
C TYR A 84 -5.13 -1.62 -3.35
N GLN A 85 -6.25 -1.49 -4.06
CA GLN A 85 -7.01 -2.65 -4.54
C GLN A 85 -6.18 -3.54 -5.46
N GLN A 86 -5.46 -2.95 -6.43
CA GLN A 86 -4.54 -3.70 -7.30
C GLN A 86 -3.44 -4.41 -6.51
N THR A 87 -2.94 -3.78 -5.44
CA THR A 87 -1.93 -4.35 -4.55
C THR A 87 -2.47 -5.60 -3.85
N LEU A 88 -3.69 -5.54 -3.30
CA LEU A 88 -4.34 -6.70 -2.68
C LEU A 88 -4.54 -7.85 -3.68
N ASP A 89 -4.97 -7.55 -4.90
CA ASP A 89 -5.14 -8.54 -5.95
C ASP A 89 -3.82 -9.23 -6.33
N ARG A 90 -2.73 -8.46 -6.41
CA ARG A 90 -1.38 -9.01 -6.65
C ARG A 90 -0.94 -9.90 -5.50
N LEU A 91 -1.14 -9.47 -4.25
CA LEU A 91 -0.81 -10.27 -3.07
C LEU A 91 -1.61 -11.58 -3.01
N LEU A 92 -2.90 -11.54 -3.35
CA LEU A 92 -3.76 -12.72 -3.40
C LEU A 92 -3.27 -13.74 -4.44
N LYS A 93 -2.87 -13.27 -5.63
CA LYS A 93 -2.30 -14.12 -6.70
C LYS A 93 -0.94 -14.70 -6.32
N SER A 94 -0.18 -14.00 -5.47
CA SER A 94 1.11 -14.45 -4.93
C SER A 94 1.00 -15.33 -3.67
N SER A 95 -0.19 -15.83 -3.31
CA SER A 95 -0.34 -16.75 -2.18
C SER A 95 0.31 -18.12 -2.47
N PRO A 96 1.06 -18.71 -1.52
CA PRO A 96 1.81 -19.96 -1.74
C PRO A 96 0.97 -21.14 -2.26
N GLU A 97 -0.33 -21.18 -1.91
CA GLU A 97 -1.26 -22.23 -2.36
C GLU A 97 -1.41 -22.27 -3.89
N LYS A 98 -1.20 -21.14 -4.59
CA LYS A 98 -1.32 -21.05 -6.06
C LYS A 98 -0.03 -21.35 -6.83
N ILE A 99 1.11 -21.31 -6.14
CA ILE A 99 2.43 -21.47 -6.78
C ILE A 99 2.82 -22.95 -6.90
N ASN A 100 2.30 -23.80 -6.01
CA ASN A 100 2.51 -25.25 -6.04
C ASN A 100 1.76 -25.98 -7.16
N ALA A 101 0.99 -25.27 -8.01
CA ALA A 101 0.21 -25.85 -9.10
C ALA A 101 0.93 -25.93 -10.45
N GLY A 102 2.22 -25.55 -10.56
CA GLY A 102 2.90 -25.76 -11.85
C GLY A 102 4.36 -25.34 -12.02
N ASN A 103 4.97 -24.60 -11.10
CA ASN A 103 6.38 -24.23 -11.24
C ASN A 103 7.07 -24.29 -9.88
N GLY A 104 8.18 -25.01 -9.80
CA GLY A 104 9.01 -25.23 -8.59
C GLY A 104 9.70 -23.96 -8.07
N ILE A 105 8.93 -22.90 -7.82
CA ILE A 105 9.40 -21.67 -7.22
C ILE A 105 9.69 -21.99 -5.75
N ASN A 106 10.97 -21.98 -5.41
CA ASN A 106 11.44 -22.07 -4.04
C ASN A 106 10.89 -20.91 -3.18
N SER A 107 10.83 -21.14 -1.87
CA SER A 107 10.31 -20.18 -0.88
C SER A 107 11.01 -18.80 -0.92
N SER A 108 12.24 -18.72 -1.45
CA SER A 108 12.98 -17.48 -1.67
C SER A 108 12.44 -16.65 -2.83
N GLY A 109 12.13 -17.25 -3.99
CA GLY A 109 11.56 -16.55 -5.15
C GLY A 109 10.18 -15.97 -4.86
N LEU A 110 9.36 -16.70 -4.09
CA LEU A 110 8.05 -16.21 -3.63
C LEU A 110 8.19 -14.96 -2.74
N THR A 111 9.21 -14.95 -1.87
CA THR A 111 9.45 -13.82 -0.97
C THR A 111 9.89 -12.58 -1.74
N ALA A 112 10.73 -12.73 -2.77
CA ALA A 112 11.14 -11.64 -3.64
C ALA A 112 9.96 -11.00 -4.40
N GLY A 113 9.02 -11.81 -4.91
CA GLY A 113 7.81 -11.31 -5.57
C GLY A 113 6.92 -10.46 -4.66
N LEU A 114 6.71 -10.90 -3.41
CA LEU A 114 5.98 -10.14 -2.41
C LEU A 114 6.66 -8.80 -2.09
N PHE A 115 7.98 -8.79 -1.92
CA PHE A 115 8.73 -7.56 -1.68
C PHE A 115 8.61 -6.58 -2.84
N LYS A 116 8.63 -7.04 -4.09
CA LYS A 116 8.39 -6.15 -5.22
C LYS A 116 7.00 -5.50 -5.16
N ILE A 117 5.97 -6.28 -4.85
CA ILE A 117 4.60 -5.75 -4.71
C ILE A 117 4.54 -4.66 -3.64
N LEU A 118 5.18 -4.88 -2.49
CA LEU A 118 5.27 -3.89 -1.42
C LEU A 118 6.01 -2.62 -1.85
N ARG A 119 7.16 -2.74 -2.53
CA ARG A 119 7.92 -1.59 -3.02
C ARG A 119 7.11 -0.73 -3.99
N ASP A 120 6.38 -1.36 -4.91
CA ASP A 120 5.50 -0.64 -5.83
C ASP A 120 4.41 0.15 -5.06
N PHE A 121 3.83 -0.45 -4.00
CA PHE A 121 2.84 0.20 -3.14
C PHE A 121 3.42 1.35 -2.32
N GLU A 122 4.58 1.15 -1.68
CA GLU A 122 5.27 2.18 -0.89
C GLU A 122 5.60 3.40 -1.75
N LEU A 123 6.09 3.20 -2.97
CA LEU A 123 6.40 4.30 -3.88
C LEU A 123 5.15 5.08 -4.31
N CYS A 124 4.05 4.37 -4.57
CA CYS A 124 2.76 5.01 -4.85
C CYS A 124 2.28 5.82 -3.64
N LEU A 125 2.31 5.23 -2.44
CA LEU A 125 1.90 5.92 -1.21
C LEU A 125 2.72 7.18 -0.92
N ILE A 126 4.05 7.11 -1.07
CA ILE A 126 4.95 8.26 -0.86
C ILE A 126 4.63 9.38 -1.87
N ARG A 127 4.37 9.02 -3.13
CA ARG A 127 4.00 9.99 -4.18
C ARG A 127 2.67 10.66 -3.87
N GLU A 128 1.62 9.87 -3.61
CA GLU A 128 0.27 10.38 -3.39
C GLU A 128 0.13 11.13 -2.04
N SER A 129 0.96 10.81 -1.04
CA SER A 129 1.02 11.58 0.22
C SER A 129 1.77 12.93 0.11
N GLY A 130 2.26 13.28 -1.09
CA GLY A 130 2.97 14.54 -1.34
C GLY A 130 4.45 14.54 -0.97
N TYR A 131 5.01 13.39 -0.54
CA TYR A 131 6.44 13.22 -0.24
C TYR A 131 7.23 12.61 -1.40
N GLY A 132 6.66 12.61 -2.60
CA GLY A 132 7.29 12.08 -3.81
C GLY A 132 8.68 12.64 -4.05
N VAL A 133 9.66 11.75 -4.22
CA VAL A 133 11.03 12.08 -4.61
C VAL A 133 11.18 11.80 -6.10
N SER A 134 11.81 12.70 -6.85
CA SER A 134 12.20 12.43 -8.24
C SER A 134 13.25 11.33 -8.26
N LEU A 135 12.96 10.25 -8.98
CA LEU A 135 13.85 9.09 -9.14
C LEU A 135 14.64 9.16 -10.46
N ASP A 136 14.35 10.16 -11.28
CA ASP A 136 14.88 10.36 -12.63
C ASP A 136 15.75 11.61 -12.71
N LYS A 137 15.71 12.51 -11.72
CA LYS A 137 16.47 13.76 -11.71
C LYS A 137 17.17 14.03 -10.39
N GLU A 138 18.35 14.64 -10.50
CA GLU A 138 19.09 15.19 -9.38
C GLU A 138 18.36 16.37 -8.75
N ALA A 139 18.36 16.42 -7.42
CA ALA A 139 17.68 17.44 -6.62
C ALA A 139 18.19 18.87 -6.85
N ASN A 140 19.48 19.04 -7.18
CA ASN A 140 20.13 20.36 -7.23
C ASN A 140 20.29 20.92 -8.64
N SER A 141 20.57 20.04 -9.58
CA SER A 141 20.95 20.39 -10.94
C SER A 141 19.80 20.13 -11.91
N SER A 142 18.78 19.35 -11.49
CA SER A 142 17.74 18.80 -12.34
C SER A 142 18.26 18.00 -13.53
N ARG A 143 19.54 17.59 -13.50
CA ARG A 143 20.12 16.64 -14.46
C ARG A 143 19.46 15.29 -14.30
N GLU A 144 19.40 14.55 -15.38
CA GLU A 144 18.94 13.17 -15.34
C GLU A 144 19.90 12.33 -14.49
N ILE A 145 19.34 11.37 -13.78
CA ILE A 145 20.13 10.37 -13.06
C ILE A 145 20.76 9.44 -14.11
N GLU A 146 22.09 9.28 -14.04
CA GLU A 146 22.87 8.45 -14.95
C GLU A 146 23.23 7.12 -14.27
N ASP A 147 23.01 6.01 -14.98
CA ASP A 147 23.25 4.65 -14.46
C ASP A 147 24.71 4.39 -14.03
N SER A 148 25.67 5.16 -14.59
CA SER A 148 27.10 5.04 -14.29
C SER A 148 27.56 5.81 -13.06
N GLU A 149 26.70 6.64 -12.47
CA GLU A 149 27.04 7.52 -11.36
C GLU A 149 26.45 7.03 -10.02
N PHE A 150 27.07 7.47 -8.93
CA PHE A 150 26.59 7.16 -7.58
C PHE A 150 25.85 8.35 -6.98
N TYR A 151 24.72 8.08 -6.33
CA TYR A 151 23.86 9.09 -5.74
C TYR A 151 23.61 8.82 -4.26
N GLN A 152 23.60 9.89 -3.48
CA GLN A 152 23.16 9.87 -2.09
C GLN A 152 21.73 10.41 -2.00
N PHE A 153 20.86 9.68 -1.33
CA PHE A 153 19.56 10.19 -0.94
C PHE A 153 19.70 11.11 0.26
N VAL A 154 19.30 12.37 0.10
CA VAL A 154 19.24 13.36 1.17
C VAL A 154 17.77 13.63 1.51
N PRO A 155 17.32 13.36 2.75
CA PRO A 155 15.93 13.58 3.14
C PRO A 155 15.45 15.00 2.80
N LYS A 156 14.20 15.11 2.32
CA LYS A 156 13.55 16.36 1.85
C LYS A 156 14.19 17.04 0.64
N ARG A 157 15.35 16.59 0.17
CA ARG A 157 16.05 17.13 -0.99
C ARG A 157 15.93 16.20 -2.19
N GLY A 158 16.13 14.90 -1.99
CA GLY A 158 16.15 13.90 -3.06
C GLY A 158 17.56 13.39 -3.33
N PHE A 159 17.82 12.91 -4.54
CA PHE A 159 19.11 12.34 -4.93
C PHE A 159 20.11 13.44 -5.31
N VAL A 160 21.33 13.34 -4.79
CA VAL A 160 22.46 14.22 -5.10
C VAL A 160 23.64 13.36 -5.49
N ASN A 161 24.38 13.74 -6.55
CA ASN A 161 25.58 13.03 -6.95
C ASN A 161 26.59 12.95 -5.79
N ALA A 162 27.05 11.73 -5.49
CA ALA A 162 27.88 11.43 -4.33
C ALA A 162 29.26 12.11 -4.40
N ASN A 163 29.77 12.38 -5.61
CA ASN A 163 31.05 13.05 -5.82
C ASN A 163 31.02 14.54 -5.45
N VAL A 164 29.83 15.14 -5.35
CA VAL A 164 29.66 16.55 -4.96
C VAL A 164 29.63 16.72 -3.44
N VAL A 165 29.10 15.73 -2.70
CA VAL A 165 28.96 15.81 -1.23
C VAL A 165 30.33 15.71 -0.52
N GLY A 166 31.31 15.01 -1.12
CA GLY A 166 32.66 14.87 -0.56
C GLY A 166 33.52 16.13 -0.51
N LYS A 167 33.11 17.25 -1.12
CA LYS A 167 33.86 18.52 -1.12
C LYS A 167 33.43 19.53 -0.06
N GLY A 168 32.44 19.21 0.78
CA GLY A 168 31.80 20.15 1.71
C GLY A 168 32.23 20.11 3.18
N ASN A 169 33.12 19.21 3.58
CA ASN A 169 33.51 19.02 4.99
C ASN A 169 35.04 19.08 5.21
N SER A 170 35.65 20.18 4.78
CA SER A 170 36.96 20.60 5.26
C SER A 170 36.87 22.06 5.70
N ALA A 171 36.54 22.26 6.97
CA ALA A 171 36.80 23.49 7.72
C ALA A 171 37.40 23.09 9.07
#